data_AF-A0A961AUU3-F1
#
_entry.id   AF-A0A961AUU3-F1
#
_cell.length_a   1.000
_cell.length_b   1.000
_cell.length_c   1.000
_cell.angle_alpha   90.00
_cell.angle_beta   90.00
_cell.angle_gamma   90.00
#
_symmetry.space_group_name_H-M   'P 1'
#
loop_
_entity.id
_entity.type
_entity.pdbx_description
1 polymer ?
#
loop_
_entity_poly.entity_id
_entity_poly.type
_entity_poly.pdbx_seq_one_letter_code
_entity_poly.pdbx_strand_id
1 'polypeptide(L)'
;MFRKKITPELFAGDLFSSLHEVETDLGKYFSVLTPNESERRRIFLTAFLLPLSAAHLLAEQRGEKALDFVEKTKALYLRNFNQADEIVRCGDLVIWRFDRERLLERLRSESALLISDDGFKDHQIRYALLLRALAEVRIETFAGDMRMALRNTHTSEMKEIFSNFVRNLSASFTRQVLDIDPSRAQTTEDDLARLQASLITAGPIVGGVFFSVSDLMKKV
;
A
#
# COMPACT_ATOMS: atom_id res chain seq x y z
N MET A 1 29.32 22.26 3.91
CA MET A 1 29.23 20.78 3.79
C MET A 1 28.17 20.48 2.74
N PHE A 2 28.56 20.10 1.51
CA PHE A 2 27.59 19.79 0.46
C PHE A 2 26.87 18.48 0.85
N ARG A 3 25.56 18.54 1.13
CA ARG A 3 24.74 17.32 1.28
C ARG A 3 24.86 16.54 -0.04
N LYS A 4 25.51 15.37 -0.02
CA LYS A 4 25.45 14.44 -1.16
C LYS A 4 23.97 14.18 -1.44
N LYS A 5 23.52 14.53 -2.65
CA LYS A 5 22.18 14.15 -3.12
C LYS A 5 22.07 12.63 -3.07
N ILE A 6 20.98 12.12 -2.51
CA ILE A 6 20.71 10.69 -2.46
C ILE A 6 20.46 10.16 -3.88
N THR A 7 20.91 8.96 -4.19
CA THR A 7 20.64 8.31 -5.49
C THR A 7 19.37 7.46 -5.39
N PRO A 8 18.69 7.15 -6.51
CA PRO A 8 17.51 6.27 -6.50
C PRO A 8 17.77 4.89 -5.87
N GLU A 9 18.97 4.33 -6.04
CA GLU A 9 19.37 3.03 -5.47
C GLU A 9 19.45 3.11 -3.94
N LEU A 10 20.12 4.14 -3.42
CA LEU A 10 20.21 4.35 -1.97
C LEU A 10 18.84 4.67 -1.39
N PHE A 11 18.03 5.47 -2.10
CA PHE A 11 16.68 5.79 -1.66
C PHE A 11 15.78 4.54 -1.64
N ALA A 12 15.89 3.64 -2.62
CA ALA A 12 15.15 2.38 -2.62
C ALA A 12 15.52 1.48 -1.43
N GLY A 13 16.81 1.42 -1.07
CA GLY A 13 17.25 0.72 0.14
C GLY A 13 16.73 1.37 1.43
N ASP A 14 16.76 2.69 1.51
CA ASP A 14 16.21 3.45 2.65
C ASP A 14 14.68 3.25 2.76
N LEU A 15 13.94 3.24 1.65
CA LEU A 15 12.50 2.94 1.64
C LEU A 15 12.21 1.54 2.19
N PHE A 16 13.01 0.54 1.81
CA PHE A 16 12.85 -0.82 2.33
C PHE A 16 13.12 -0.86 3.84
N SER A 17 14.12 -0.11 4.29
CA SER A 17 14.49 0.00 5.70
C SER A 17 13.39 0.63 6.55
N SER A 18 12.55 1.50 5.99
CA SER A 18 11.39 2.07 6.70
C SER A 18 10.38 1.01 7.16
N LEU A 19 10.35 -0.17 6.54
CA LEU A 19 9.52 -1.29 7.01
C LEU A 19 10.04 -1.92 8.30
N HIS A 20 11.37 -1.92 8.51
CA HIS A 20 11.97 -2.41 9.75
C HIS A 20 11.61 -1.51 10.93
N GLU A 21 11.40 -0.21 10.70
CA GLU A 21 11.01 0.72 11.75
C GLU A 21 9.60 0.42 12.33
N VAL A 22 8.75 -0.25 11.55
CA VAL A 22 7.39 -0.66 11.96
C VAL A 22 7.27 -2.17 12.22
N GLU A 23 8.39 -2.90 12.31
CA GLU A 23 8.38 -4.36 12.52
C GLU A 23 7.64 -4.77 13.81
N THR A 24 7.80 -4.00 14.87
CA THR A 24 7.09 -4.24 16.15
C THR A 24 5.58 -4.08 15.99
N ASP A 25 5.12 -3.04 15.27
CA ASP A 25 3.71 -2.82 15.03
C ASP A 25 3.12 -3.87 14.09
N LEU A 26 3.87 -4.31 13.07
CA LEU A 26 3.50 -5.46 12.24
C LEU A 26 3.39 -6.73 13.08
N GLY A 27 4.35 -7.00 13.97
CA GLY A 27 4.30 -8.14 14.89
C GLY A 27 3.04 -8.12 15.78
N LYS A 28 2.67 -6.95 16.30
CA LYS A 28 1.42 -6.75 17.05
C LYS A 28 0.18 -6.95 16.18
N TYR A 29 0.21 -6.47 14.94
CA TYR A 29 -0.88 -6.68 13.98
C TYR A 29 -1.11 -8.17 13.71
N PHE A 30 -0.04 -8.94 13.52
CA PHE A 30 -0.09 -10.40 13.34
C PHE A 30 -0.61 -11.12 14.59
N SER A 31 -0.24 -10.70 15.79
CA SER A 31 -0.70 -11.34 17.03
C SER A 31 -2.16 -11.06 17.34
N VAL A 32 -2.64 -9.85 17.04
CA VAL A 32 -4.04 -9.45 17.30
C VAL A 32 -5.00 -10.07 16.29
N LEU A 33 -4.65 -10.09 15.00
CA LEU A 33 -5.58 -10.56 13.96
C LEU A 33 -5.47 -12.04 13.64
N THR A 34 -4.41 -12.70 14.10
CA THR A 34 -4.11 -14.12 13.85
C THR A 34 -4.38 -14.53 12.38
N PRO A 35 -3.75 -13.86 11.40
CA PRO A 35 -4.13 -14.02 10.00
C PRO A 35 -3.78 -15.40 9.44
N ASN A 36 -4.64 -15.90 8.56
CA ASN A 36 -4.38 -17.09 7.76
C ASN A 36 -3.30 -16.83 6.69
N GLU A 37 -2.89 -17.87 5.95
CA GLU A 37 -1.79 -17.75 4.98
C GLU A 37 -2.07 -16.68 3.90
N SER A 38 -3.26 -16.67 3.32
CA SER A 38 -3.64 -15.69 2.29
C SER A 38 -3.63 -14.27 2.83
N GLU A 39 -4.17 -14.06 4.03
CA GLU A 39 -4.14 -12.78 4.72
C GLU A 39 -2.70 -12.33 5.03
N ARG A 40 -1.82 -13.24 5.46
CA ARG A 40 -0.39 -12.94 5.68
C ARG A 40 0.26 -12.44 4.40
N ARG A 41 0.05 -13.13 3.28
CA ARG A 41 0.57 -12.70 1.96
C ARG A 41 0.07 -11.30 1.60
N ARG A 42 -1.22 -11.02 1.81
CA ARG A 42 -1.79 -9.68 1.58
C ARG A 42 -1.21 -8.63 2.50
N ILE A 43 -1.01 -8.93 3.79
CA ILE A 43 -0.39 -8.01 4.76
C ILE A 43 1.03 -7.65 4.32
N PHE A 44 1.85 -8.64 4.00
CA PHE A 44 3.22 -8.40 3.54
C PHE A 44 3.26 -7.59 2.25
N LEU A 45 2.42 -7.95 1.27
CA LEU A 45 2.32 -7.23 0.01
C LEU A 45 1.90 -5.77 0.21
N THR A 46 0.83 -5.55 0.98
CA THR A 46 0.31 -4.20 1.25
C THR A 46 1.34 -3.38 2.02
N ALA A 47 1.91 -3.92 3.10
CA ALA A 47 2.96 -3.26 3.88
C ALA A 47 4.16 -2.91 3.01
N PHE A 48 4.63 -3.84 2.16
CA PHE A 48 5.73 -3.61 1.24
C PHE A 48 5.46 -2.46 0.25
N LEU A 49 4.22 -2.26 -0.20
CA LEU A 49 3.87 -1.18 -1.13
C LEU A 49 3.61 0.18 -0.46
N LEU A 50 3.49 0.24 0.88
CA LEU A 50 3.26 1.49 1.62
C LEU A 50 4.37 2.53 1.43
N PRO A 51 5.67 2.21 1.59
CA PRO A 51 6.72 3.23 1.50
C PRO A 51 6.78 3.87 0.12
N LEU A 52 6.59 3.06 -0.92
CA LEU A 52 6.54 3.52 -2.30
C LEU A 52 5.36 4.47 -2.53
N SER A 53 4.18 4.10 -2.02
CA SER A 53 2.97 4.94 -2.11
C SER A 53 3.14 6.28 -1.40
N ALA A 54 3.73 6.27 -0.21
CA ALA A 54 4.06 7.48 0.54
C ALA A 54 5.08 8.36 -0.19
N ALA A 55 6.13 7.77 -0.76
CA ALA A 55 7.17 8.49 -1.49
C ALA A 55 6.60 9.20 -2.72
N HIS A 56 5.77 8.50 -3.50
CA HIS A 56 5.14 9.06 -4.70
C HIS A 56 4.24 10.25 -4.35
N LEU A 57 3.40 10.10 -3.32
CA LEU A 57 2.52 11.16 -2.83
C LEU A 57 3.29 12.41 -2.38
N LEU A 58 4.38 12.22 -1.64
CA LEU A 58 5.24 13.33 -1.20
C LEU A 58 6.00 13.97 -2.35
N ALA A 59 6.34 13.21 -3.39
CA ALA A 59 6.96 13.71 -4.59
C ALA A 59 6.00 14.57 -5.44
N GLU A 60 4.71 14.18 -5.54
CA GLU A 60 3.68 14.98 -6.23
C GLU A 60 3.61 16.41 -5.69
N GLN A 61 3.77 16.58 -4.37
CA GLN A 61 3.74 17.88 -3.70
C GLN A 61 5.00 18.73 -3.94
N ARG A 62 6.10 18.12 -4.38
CA ARG A 62 7.40 18.77 -4.60
C ARG A 62 7.69 19.08 -6.07
N GLY A 63 6.89 18.54 -6.98
CA GLY A 63 6.96 18.79 -8.41
C GLY A 63 7.72 17.72 -9.21
N GLU A 64 7.81 17.94 -10.53
CA GLU A 64 8.23 16.95 -11.53
C GLU A 64 9.58 16.29 -11.24
N LYS A 65 10.58 17.06 -10.78
CA LYS A 65 11.92 16.51 -10.48
C LYS A 65 11.90 15.45 -9.38
N ALA A 66 11.06 15.64 -8.36
CA ALA A 66 10.92 14.66 -7.28
C ALA A 66 10.16 13.43 -7.77
N LEU A 67 9.15 13.62 -8.63
CA LEU A 67 8.40 12.52 -9.25
C LEU A 67 9.30 11.66 -10.13
N ASP A 68 10.08 12.26 -11.03
CA ASP A 68 11.05 11.55 -11.88
C ASP A 68 12.05 10.73 -11.05
N PHE A 69 12.43 11.24 -9.88
CA PHE A 69 13.32 10.54 -8.96
C PHE A 69 12.64 9.33 -8.31
N VAL A 70 11.40 9.50 -7.83
CA VAL A 70 10.63 8.40 -7.21
C VAL A 70 10.26 7.33 -8.24
N GLU A 71 9.95 7.71 -9.48
CA GLU A 71 9.67 6.77 -10.57
C GLU A 71 10.88 5.88 -10.90
N LYS A 72 12.09 6.44 -10.90
CA LYS A 72 13.32 5.65 -11.03
C LYS A 72 13.55 4.73 -9.83
N THR A 73 13.24 5.22 -8.63
CA THR A 73 13.33 4.44 -7.38
C THR A 73 12.36 3.26 -7.38
N LYS A 74 11.13 3.45 -7.86
CA LYS A 74 10.07 2.43 -7.91
C LYS A 74 10.57 1.12 -8.51
N ALA A 75 11.17 1.18 -9.70
CA ALA A 75 11.65 0.00 -10.38
C ALA A 75 12.76 -0.74 -9.61
N LEU A 76 13.60 -0.01 -8.86
CA LEU A 76 14.65 -0.59 -8.02
C LEU A 76 14.07 -1.19 -6.75
N TYR A 77 13.14 -0.49 -6.11
CA TYR A 77 12.47 -0.94 -4.89
C TYR A 77 11.70 -2.24 -5.11
N LEU A 78 10.90 -2.34 -6.18
CA LEU A 78 10.11 -3.53 -6.47
C LEU A 78 10.96 -4.78 -6.77
N ARG A 79 12.24 -4.62 -7.16
CA ARG A 79 13.17 -5.76 -7.35
C ARG A 79 13.57 -6.42 -6.04
N ASN A 80 13.41 -5.74 -4.90
CA ASN A 80 13.73 -6.29 -3.58
C ASN A 80 12.64 -7.23 -3.04
N PHE A 81 11.55 -7.44 -3.78
CA PHE A 81 10.48 -8.33 -3.37
C PHE A 81 10.86 -9.80 -3.61
N ASN A 82 11.11 -10.54 -2.53
CA ASN A 82 11.72 -11.89 -2.53
C ASN A 82 10.86 -13.02 -3.16
N GLN A 83 9.75 -12.72 -3.82
CA GLN A 83 8.85 -13.69 -4.46
C GLN A 83 8.46 -13.28 -5.88
N ALA A 84 9.20 -12.35 -6.49
CA ALA A 84 8.86 -11.77 -7.79
C ALA A 84 8.64 -12.82 -8.89
N ASP A 85 9.35 -13.95 -8.86
CA ASP A 85 9.23 -15.00 -9.89
C ASP A 85 8.15 -16.06 -9.60
N GLU A 86 7.47 -16.00 -8.44
CA GLU A 86 6.40 -16.93 -8.09
C GLU A 86 5.19 -16.76 -9.02
N ILE A 87 4.45 -17.86 -9.27
CA ILE A 87 3.14 -17.81 -9.92
C ILE A 87 2.08 -17.81 -8.82
N VAL A 88 1.22 -16.80 -8.84
CA VAL A 88 0.17 -16.59 -7.84
C VAL A 88 -1.19 -16.46 -8.53
N ARG A 89 -2.27 -16.81 -7.82
CA ARG A 89 -3.63 -16.50 -8.27
C ARG A 89 -3.99 -15.09 -7.87
N CYS A 90 -4.57 -14.30 -8.78
CA CYS A 90 -4.90 -12.91 -8.49
C CYS A 90 -5.86 -12.77 -7.29
N GLY A 91 -6.85 -13.67 -7.17
CA GLY A 91 -7.83 -13.64 -6.08
C GLY A 91 -7.26 -13.93 -4.68
N ASP A 92 -6.09 -14.55 -4.58
CA ASP A 92 -5.44 -14.79 -3.29
C ASP A 92 -4.88 -13.48 -2.71
N LEU A 93 -4.53 -12.52 -3.58
CA LEU A 93 -3.85 -11.27 -3.22
C LEU A 93 -4.72 -10.02 -3.39
N VAL A 94 -5.70 -10.05 -4.30
CA VAL A 94 -6.58 -8.92 -4.62
C VAL A 94 -8.02 -9.35 -4.43
N ILE A 95 -8.61 -8.88 -3.33
CA ILE A 95 -9.92 -9.32 -2.85
C ILE A 95 -11.03 -8.28 -3.10
N TRP A 96 -10.68 -6.99 -3.17
CA TRP A 96 -11.67 -5.93 -3.35
C TRP A 96 -11.92 -5.60 -4.81
N ARG A 97 -13.21 -5.46 -5.14
CA ARG A 97 -13.69 -5.17 -6.50
C ARG A 97 -13.04 -3.93 -7.12
N PHE A 98 -12.90 -2.85 -6.36
CA PHE A 98 -12.33 -1.60 -6.87
C PHE A 98 -10.87 -1.75 -7.30
N ASP A 99 -10.07 -2.45 -6.48
CA ASP A 99 -8.68 -2.75 -6.83
C ASP A 99 -8.60 -3.68 -8.03
N ARG A 100 -9.51 -4.66 -8.09
CA ARG A 100 -9.62 -5.61 -9.21
C ARG A 100 -9.90 -4.90 -10.52
N GLU A 101 -10.90 -4.02 -10.56
CA GLU A 101 -11.27 -3.28 -11.78
C GLU A 101 -10.10 -2.44 -12.30
N ARG A 102 -9.45 -1.67 -11.42
CA ARG A 102 -8.28 -0.86 -11.79
C ARG A 102 -7.08 -1.71 -12.20
N LEU A 103 -6.85 -2.82 -11.51
CA LEU A 103 -5.76 -3.74 -11.83
C LEU A 103 -5.99 -4.38 -13.21
N LEU A 104 -7.23 -4.78 -13.53
CA LEU A 104 -7.58 -5.32 -14.83
C LEU A 104 -7.29 -4.30 -15.94
N GLU A 105 -7.64 -3.03 -15.75
CA GLU A 105 -7.32 -1.95 -16.69
C GLU A 105 -5.81 -1.80 -16.89
N ARG A 106 -5.04 -1.79 -15.78
CA ARG A 106 -3.58 -1.69 -15.80
C ARG A 106 -2.94 -2.86 -16.53
N LEU A 107 -3.31 -4.09 -16.19
CA LEU A 107 -2.78 -5.30 -16.82
C LEU A 107 -3.06 -5.33 -18.33
N ARG A 108 -4.24 -4.88 -18.77
CA ARG A 108 -4.57 -4.74 -20.20
C ARG A 108 -3.64 -3.74 -20.90
N SER A 109 -3.40 -2.58 -20.28
CA SER A 109 -2.56 -1.53 -20.87
C SER A 109 -1.07 -1.89 -20.94
N GLU A 110 -0.53 -2.57 -19.92
CA GLU A 110 0.91 -2.78 -19.78
C GLU A 110 1.41 -4.11 -20.34
N SER A 111 0.55 -5.13 -20.37
CA SER A 111 0.95 -6.50 -20.72
C SER A 111 0.10 -7.15 -21.81
N ALA A 112 -0.89 -6.44 -22.34
CA ALA A 112 -1.91 -6.98 -23.25
C ALA A 112 -2.64 -8.22 -22.71
N LEU A 113 -2.51 -8.51 -21.39
CA LEU A 113 -3.20 -9.61 -20.74
C LEU A 113 -4.69 -9.27 -20.63
N LEU A 114 -5.51 -10.06 -21.30
CA LEU A 114 -6.96 -9.97 -21.24
C LEU A 114 -7.48 -10.97 -20.23
N ILE A 115 -7.73 -10.48 -19.01
CA ILE A 115 -8.37 -11.24 -17.94
C ILE A 115 -9.85 -10.80 -17.89
N SER A 116 -10.77 -11.76 -17.90
CA SER A 116 -12.19 -11.51 -17.67
C SER A 116 -12.45 -11.27 -16.18
N ASP A 117 -13.51 -10.52 -15.85
CA ASP A 117 -13.87 -10.26 -14.46
C ASP A 117 -14.19 -11.57 -13.71
N ASP A 118 -14.93 -12.48 -14.35
CA ASP A 118 -15.27 -13.80 -13.81
C ASP A 118 -14.05 -14.71 -13.64
N GLY A 119 -13.07 -14.60 -14.53
CA GLY A 119 -11.85 -15.41 -14.50
C GLY A 119 -10.77 -14.84 -13.59
N PHE A 120 -10.95 -13.65 -13.03
CA PHE A 120 -9.89 -12.95 -12.28
C PHE A 120 -9.41 -13.75 -11.08
N LYS A 121 -10.34 -14.30 -10.29
CA LYS A 121 -10.00 -14.97 -9.02
C LYS A 121 -9.00 -16.11 -9.23
N ASP A 122 -9.20 -16.90 -10.27
CA ASP A 122 -8.41 -18.10 -10.56
C ASP A 122 -7.27 -17.85 -11.55
N HIS A 123 -7.18 -16.64 -12.12
CA HIS A 123 -6.13 -16.30 -13.06
C HIS A 123 -4.75 -16.36 -12.41
N GLN A 124 -3.85 -17.13 -13.00
CA GLN A 124 -2.47 -17.28 -12.56
C GLN A 124 -1.57 -16.29 -13.29
N ILE A 125 -0.76 -15.56 -12.52
CA ILE A 125 0.13 -14.52 -13.03
C ILE A 125 1.47 -14.57 -12.30
N ARG A 126 2.55 -14.14 -12.97
CA ARG A 126 3.83 -13.91 -12.31
C ARG A 126 3.68 -12.79 -11.28
N TYR A 127 4.16 -13.03 -10.07
CA TYR A 127 4.03 -12.09 -8.97
C TYR A 127 4.67 -10.74 -9.31
N ALA A 128 5.81 -10.71 -10.00
CA ALA A 128 6.45 -9.46 -10.44
C ALA A 128 5.53 -8.58 -11.30
N LEU A 129 4.74 -9.19 -12.20
CA LEU A 129 3.82 -8.46 -13.05
C LEU A 129 2.64 -7.92 -12.25
N LEU A 130 2.06 -8.77 -11.38
CA LEU A 130 0.99 -8.37 -10.47
C LEU A 130 1.44 -7.26 -9.53
N LEU A 131 2.63 -7.39 -8.93
CA LEU A 131 3.22 -6.44 -7.98
C LEU A 131 3.39 -5.07 -8.62
N ARG A 132 3.92 -4.99 -9.84
CA ARG A 132 4.08 -3.71 -10.56
C ARG A 132 2.74 -3.04 -10.84
N ALA A 133 1.81 -3.77 -11.44
CA ALA A 133 0.49 -3.21 -11.77
C ALA A 133 -0.29 -2.83 -10.50
N LEU A 134 -0.21 -3.64 -9.44
CA LEU A 134 -0.87 -3.35 -8.17
C LEU A 134 -0.23 -2.17 -7.44
N ALA A 135 1.09 -1.96 -7.56
CA ALA A 135 1.76 -0.80 -6.99
C ALA A 135 1.15 0.50 -7.52
N GLU A 136 0.90 0.61 -8.83
CA GLU A 136 0.22 1.77 -9.44
C GLU A 136 -1.17 1.99 -8.85
N VAL A 137 -1.98 0.91 -8.79
CA VAL A 137 -3.34 0.96 -8.23
C VAL A 137 -3.32 1.44 -6.78
N ARG A 138 -2.35 0.97 -5.98
CA ARG A 138 -2.20 1.31 -4.56
C ARG A 138 -1.71 2.74 -4.36
N ILE A 139 -0.76 3.21 -5.16
CA ILE A 139 -0.30 4.62 -5.19
C ILE A 139 -1.50 5.55 -5.43
N GLU A 140 -2.30 5.27 -6.46
CA GLU A 140 -3.49 6.07 -6.78
C GLU A 140 -4.56 6.05 -5.69
N THR A 141 -4.74 4.88 -5.05
CA THR A 141 -5.69 4.72 -3.94
C THR A 141 -5.27 5.57 -2.75
N PHE A 142 -3.99 5.51 -2.39
CA PHE A 142 -3.40 6.28 -1.29
C PHE A 142 -3.45 7.78 -1.55
N ALA A 143 -3.16 8.21 -2.78
CA ALA A 143 -3.32 9.61 -3.18
C ALA A 143 -4.78 10.06 -3.09
N GLY A 144 -5.73 9.20 -3.48
CA GLY A 144 -7.17 9.43 -3.29
C GLY A 144 -7.54 9.64 -1.83
N ASP A 145 -7.08 8.76 -0.94
CA ASP A 145 -7.34 8.82 0.50
C ASP A 145 -6.80 10.12 1.13
N MET A 146 -5.62 10.58 0.69
CA MET A 146 -5.07 11.86 1.14
C MET A 146 -5.91 13.04 0.67
N ARG A 147 -6.29 13.07 -0.62
CA ARG A 147 -7.15 14.12 -1.17
C ARG A 147 -8.50 14.16 -0.44
N MET A 148 -9.05 13.01 -0.09
CA MET A 148 -10.28 12.93 0.71
C MET A 148 -10.07 13.47 2.13
N ALA A 149 -8.96 13.14 2.79
CA ALA A 149 -8.65 13.68 4.12
C ALA A 149 -8.54 15.21 4.09
N LEU A 150 -7.90 15.78 3.06
CA LEU A 150 -7.79 17.23 2.87
C LEU A 150 -9.15 17.90 2.62
N ARG A 151 -10.03 17.29 1.82
CA ARG A 151 -11.37 17.85 1.53
C ARG A 151 -12.31 17.81 2.73
N ASN A 152 -12.22 16.75 3.54
CA ASN A 152 -13.13 16.52 4.66
C ASN A 152 -12.67 17.22 5.95
N THR A 153 -11.48 17.80 5.95
CA THR A 153 -10.95 18.54 7.11
C THR A 153 -11.22 20.04 6.88
N HIS A 154 -12.17 20.60 7.62
CA HIS A 154 -12.51 22.04 7.54
C HIS A 154 -11.61 22.92 8.43
N THR A 155 -10.50 22.38 8.92
CA THR A 155 -9.51 23.07 9.74
C THR A 155 -8.18 23.23 9.00
N SER A 156 -7.42 24.26 9.35
CA SER A 156 -6.02 24.42 8.95
C SER A 156 -5.04 23.69 9.87
N GLU A 157 -5.53 23.04 10.92
CA GLU A 157 -4.68 22.30 11.86
C GLU A 157 -4.09 21.03 11.21
N MET A 158 -2.79 21.08 10.93
CA MET A 158 -2.03 19.99 10.31
C MET A 158 -2.15 18.66 11.07
N LYS A 159 -2.31 18.70 12.39
CA LYS A 159 -2.47 17.51 13.23
C LYS A 159 -3.77 16.77 12.91
N GLU A 160 -4.86 17.50 12.71
CA GLU A 160 -6.17 16.91 12.41
C GLU A 160 -6.21 16.37 10.97
N ILE A 161 -5.64 17.11 10.01
CA ILE A 161 -5.47 16.65 8.62
C ILE A 161 -4.69 15.33 8.59
N PHE A 162 -3.59 15.26 9.34
CA PHE A 162 -2.78 14.05 9.42
C PHE A 162 -3.52 12.87 10.07
N SER A 163 -4.26 13.13 11.15
CA SER A 163 -5.08 12.10 11.80
C SER A 163 -6.14 11.52 10.85
N ASN A 164 -6.84 12.38 10.12
CA ASN A 164 -7.83 11.97 9.12
C ASN A 164 -7.19 11.18 7.97
N PHE A 165 -6.00 11.58 7.53
CA PHE A 165 -5.22 10.86 6.53
C PHE A 165 -4.83 9.45 6.99
N VAL A 166 -4.24 9.32 8.19
CA VAL A 166 -3.88 8.03 8.79
C VAL A 166 -5.11 7.14 8.94
N ARG A 167 -6.26 7.69 9.36
CA ARG A 167 -7.51 6.94 9.48
C ARG A 167 -7.98 6.38 8.12
N ASN A 168 -7.96 7.20 7.07
CA ASN A 168 -8.36 6.76 5.74
C ASN A 168 -7.41 5.67 5.20
N LEU A 169 -6.10 5.87 5.35
CA LEU A 169 -5.11 4.86 4.97
C LEU A 169 -5.25 3.57 5.75
N SER A 170 -5.54 3.63 7.04
CA SER A 170 -5.78 2.44 7.88
C SER A 170 -7.00 1.66 7.40
N ALA A 171 -8.05 2.35 6.96
CA ALA A 171 -9.23 1.75 6.36
C ALA A 171 -8.95 1.11 5.00
N SER A 172 -8.12 1.75 4.18
CA SER A 172 -7.66 1.17 2.92
C SER A 172 -6.77 -0.05 3.17
N PHE A 173 -5.77 0.04 4.03
CA PHE A 173 -4.92 -1.08 4.45
C PHE A 173 -5.77 -2.27 4.92
N THR A 174 -6.71 -2.03 5.82
CA THR A 174 -7.61 -3.05 6.38
C THR A 174 -8.41 -3.75 5.28
N ARG A 175 -9.01 -2.98 4.35
CA ARG A 175 -9.71 -3.56 3.19
C ARG A 175 -8.74 -4.43 2.40
N GLN A 176 -7.56 -3.93 2.06
CA GLN A 176 -6.62 -4.64 1.19
C GLN A 176 -6.14 -6.00 1.75
N VAL A 177 -6.27 -6.23 3.06
CA VAL A 177 -5.77 -7.44 3.72
C VAL A 177 -6.87 -8.37 4.25
N LEU A 178 -8.02 -7.84 4.67
CA LEU A 178 -9.15 -8.62 5.20
C LEU A 178 -10.29 -8.75 4.18
N ASP A 179 -10.73 -9.99 3.94
CA ASP A 179 -11.93 -10.31 3.15
C ASP A 179 -13.18 -10.27 4.04
N ILE A 180 -13.41 -9.11 4.66
CA ILE A 180 -14.57 -8.84 5.52
C ILE A 180 -15.27 -7.62 4.95
N ASP A 181 -16.52 -7.81 4.55
CA ASP A 181 -17.38 -6.73 4.06
C ASP A 181 -18.47 -6.44 5.10
N PRO A 182 -18.39 -5.30 5.80
CA PRO A 182 -19.33 -4.99 6.88
C PRO A 182 -20.78 -4.81 6.40
N SER A 183 -21.01 -4.69 5.08
CA SER A 183 -22.34 -4.56 4.51
C SER A 183 -23.00 -5.89 4.13
N ARG A 184 -22.27 -7.01 4.20
CA ARG A 184 -22.83 -8.34 3.89
C ARG A 184 -23.72 -8.84 5.02
N ALA A 185 -24.83 -9.47 4.64
CA ALA A 185 -25.79 -10.04 5.58
C ALA A 185 -25.20 -11.16 6.47
N GLN A 186 -24.09 -11.79 6.05
CA GLN A 186 -23.43 -12.86 6.81
C GLN A 186 -22.34 -12.36 7.77
N THR A 187 -22.07 -11.06 7.85
CA THR A 187 -20.99 -10.54 8.70
C THR A 187 -21.34 -10.70 10.17
N THR A 188 -20.47 -11.38 10.90
CA THR A 188 -20.66 -11.70 12.33
C THR A 188 -20.15 -10.58 13.24
N GLU A 189 -20.51 -10.62 14.53
CA GLU A 189 -19.92 -9.72 15.53
C GLU A 189 -18.40 -9.89 15.64
N ASP A 190 -17.91 -11.13 15.51
CA ASP A 190 -16.48 -11.44 15.50
C ASP A 190 -15.76 -10.82 14.29
N ASP A 191 -16.39 -10.83 13.11
CA ASP A 191 -15.86 -10.18 11.91
C ASP A 191 -15.76 -8.66 12.10
N LEU A 192 -16.78 -8.05 12.71
CA LEU A 192 -16.79 -6.61 13.02
C LEU A 192 -15.72 -6.26 14.04
N ALA A 193 -15.56 -7.07 15.09
CA ALA A 193 -14.50 -6.90 16.09
C ALA A 193 -13.10 -7.01 15.44
N ARG A 194 -12.91 -7.97 14.54
CA ARG A 194 -11.66 -8.17 13.78
C ARG A 194 -11.37 -7.01 12.84
N LEU A 195 -12.39 -6.49 12.16
CA LEU A 195 -12.30 -5.29 11.33
C LEU A 195 -11.87 -4.07 12.16
N GLN A 196 -12.50 -3.86 13.32
CA GLN A 196 -12.16 -2.76 14.22
C GLN A 196 -10.75 -2.89 14.79
N ALA A 197 -10.35 -4.09 15.19
CA ALA A 197 -8.99 -4.38 15.65
C ALA A 197 -7.96 -4.08 14.55
N SER A 198 -8.25 -4.44 13.30
CA SER A 198 -7.40 -4.13 12.15
C SER A 198 -7.25 -2.63 11.94
N LEU A 199 -8.34 -1.88 11.97
CA LEU A 199 -8.30 -0.42 11.80
C LEU A 199 -7.41 0.25 12.84
N ILE A 200 -7.54 -0.16 14.10
CA ILE A 200 -6.76 0.39 15.22
C ILE A 200 -5.28 0.05 15.10
N THR A 201 -4.97 -1.21 14.75
CA THR A 201 -3.59 -1.70 14.68
C THR A 201 -2.87 -1.33 13.38
N ALA A 202 -3.59 -1.02 12.30
CA ALA A 202 -3.01 -0.52 11.06
C ALA A 202 -2.50 0.93 11.18
N GLY A 203 -3.10 1.75 12.05
CA GLY A 203 -2.74 3.16 12.25
C GLY A 203 -1.25 3.41 12.53
N PRO A 204 -0.66 2.74 13.54
CA PRO A 204 0.77 2.84 13.83
C PRO A 204 1.65 2.44 12.64
N ILE A 205 1.29 1.39 11.89
CA ILE A 205 2.04 0.92 10.72
C ILE A 205 2.04 1.99 9.62
N VAL A 206 0.85 2.43 9.18
CA VAL A 206 0.75 3.40 8.07
C VAL A 206 1.31 4.76 8.46
N GLY A 207 1.08 5.20 9.71
CA GLY A 207 1.62 6.45 10.24
C GLY A 207 3.14 6.42 10.35
N GLY A 208 3.69 5.35 10.94
CA GLY A 208 5.13 5.14 11.08
C GLY A 208 5.84 5.17 9.73
N VAL A 209 5.41 4.33 8.78
CA VAL A 209 5.98 4.30 7.42
C VAL A 209 5.93 5.68 6.76
N PHE A 210 4.79 6.38 6.84
CA PHE A 210 4.67 7.70 6.23
C PHE A 210 5.64 8.72 6.84
N PHE A 211 5.83 8.72 8.15
CA PHE A 211 6.80 9.61 8.81
C PHE A 211 8.24 9.30 8.40
N SER A 212 8.63 8.03 8.42
CA SER A 212 9.95 7.59 7.99
C SER A 212 10.23 8.02 6.55
N VAL A 213 9.28 7.79 5.64
CA VAL A 213 9.42 8.21 4.23
C VAL A 213 9.44 9.74 4.08
N SER A 214 8.66 10.48 4.86
CA SER A 214 8.70 11.95 4.87
C SER A 214 10.08 12.49 5.22
N ASP A 215 10.74 11.88 6.21
CA ASP A 215 12.11 12.23 6.60
C ASP A 215 13.12 11.86 5.52
N LEU A 216 12.99 10.68 4.90
CA LEU A 216 13.83 10.28 3.77
C LEU A 216 13.68 11.24 2.59
N MET A 217 12.45 11.65 2.28
CA MET A 217 12.17 12.57 1.18
C MET A 217 12.88 13.92 1.39
N LYS A 218 13.18 14.40 2.61
CA LYS A 218 13.98 15.64 2.81
C LYS A 218 15.39 15.60 2.20
N LYS A 219 15.87 14.42 1.79
CA LYS A 219 17.16 14.21 1.11
C LYS A 219 17.05 14.29 -0.43
N VAL A 220 15.84 14.25 -0.98
CA VAL A 220 15.47 14.32 -2.41
C VAL A 220 15.14 15.75 -2.80
#